data_AF-A0A6J7IXW8-F1
#
_entry.id   AF-A0A6J7IXW8-F1
#
_cell.length_a   1.000
_cell.length_b   1.000
_cell.length_c   1.000
_cell.angle_alpha   90.00
_cell.angle_beta   90.00
_cell.angle_gamma   90.00
#
_symmetry.space_group_name_H-M   'P 1'
#
loop_
_entity.id
_entity.type
_entity.pdbx_description
1 polymer ?
#
loop_
_entity_poly.entity_id
_entity_poly.type
_entity_poly.pdbx_seq_one_letter_code
_entity_poly.pdbx_strand_id
1 'polypeptide(L)'
;MSWDLPSDLTAEEVSTAFLVHYDPELRVWEATDEPVRIDGRTVRADLSDFSFWDVLVNIGQGAGELTGNRVPEPRCRGGLPAWIDGVVDPDEDLSAAAIRTCFEPDEKEQVTVRVANNRTFTQRMTLTGGSQWAWTWKGQRSYDVGATAVDIARSIFDSRTTFLLPPVHEVAVGLARPKSAGSHVLMGTAAVDPVTALVDGSLVVLQGVSVGGTDNPALDAFLQALYECGGKQALAKGDAMAGLSRDAAGLARFVVDSLGSCAEELVRPSSEFGARFEALLQRKIKAHPEITSSGWAKANRFTHAAANAFKVLTIGKLAIYGSDQFANATVGPLSWSVRGRGMNAAVGAWTASCSSVADDSDQLYRNLALQDRYSDTNRELWEFESWPHDASMAVRPSLGCDVGYRALLADEVLAGWADPVAASYVATAVRALESGRSGFGDGGTGSDAAGMLVTTTDTHSFRHPAWGDVTAVTQIVSDPLYGGSNGEARIIVRDARDDIVWIHSSADSPPWYEIGFNDPASDTTGNVFINYNPGRYNGVIVLRGSRTGFSDFDSLPPPGEYDARWYFAEVVADGGRLAIQTPDTVDCSTCGGGYRIVGYTIHAWQGRDYSD
;
A
#
# COMPACT_ATOMS: atom_id res chain seq x y z
N MET A 1 25.31 2.25 -40.09
CA MET A 1 25.51 1.50 -38.82
C MET A 1 25.75 0.03 -39.11
N SER A 2 26.15 -0.76 -38.09
CA SER A 2 26.49 -2.18 -38.21
C SER A 2 25.98 -2.94 -36.98
N TRP A 3 25.33 -4.08 -37.18
CA TRP A 3 24.80 -4.96 -36.12
C TRP A 3 25.19 -6.41 -36.40
N ASP A 4 25.56 -7.15 -35.36
CA ASP A 4 25.81 -8.58 -35.46
C ASP A 4 24.54 -9.36 -35.14
N LEU A 5 24.17 -10.29 -36.03
CA LEU A 5 22.98 -11.12 -35.89
C LEU A 5 23.24 -12.32 -34.94
N PRO A 6 22.25 -12.71 -34.12
CA PRO A 6 22.34 -13.86 -33.22
C PRO A 6 22.85 -15.11 -33.94
N SER A 7 23.66 -15.93 -33.27
CA SER A 7 24.36 -17.07 -33.87
C SER A 7 23.47 -18.25 -34.23
N ASP A 8 22.26 -18.30 -33.67
CA ASP A 8 21.24 -19.33 -33.83
C ASP A 8 20.35 -19.14 -35.07
N LEU A 9 20.37 -17.96 -35.71
CA LEU A 9 19.67 -17.74 -36.97
C LEU A 9 20.27 -18.57 -38.12
N THR A 10 19.43 -19.11 -38.98
CA THR A 10 19.83 -19.80 -40.20
C THR A 10 20.29 -18.80 -41.27
N ALA A 11 21.03 -19.27 -42.27
CA ALA A 11 21.46 -18.41 -43.39
C ALA A 11 20.26 -17.84 -44.19
N GLU A 12 19.15 -18.57 -44.24
CA GLU A 12 17.91 -18.13 -44.87
C GLU A 12 17.27 -16.98 -44.08
N GLU A 13 17.12 -17.12 -42.76
CA GLU A 13 16.59 -16.05 -41.89
C GLU A 13 17.47 -14.80 -41.93
N VAL A 14 18.80 -14.98 -41.91
CA VAL A 14 19.77 -13.90 -42.06
C VAL A 14 19.57 -13.16 -43.38
N SER A 15 19.35 -13.87 -44.49
CA SER A 15 19.14 -13.27 -45.82
C SER A 15 17.83 -12.49 -45.96
N THR A 16 16.87 -12.73 -45.07
CA THR A 16 15.58 -12.03 -45.02
C THR A 16 15.56 -10.88 -44.02
N ALA A 17 16.68 -10.58 -43.34
CA ALA A 17 16.73 -9.48 -42.38
C ALA A 17 16.46 -8.14 -43.07
N PHE A 18 15.52 -7.39 -42.53
CA PHE A 18 15.23 -6.01 -42.92
C PHE A 18 15.21 -5.12 -41.67
N LEU A 19 15.38 -3.82 -41.88
CA LEU A 19 15.30 -2.85 -40.81
C LEU A 19 13.85 -2.43 -40.55
N VAL A 20 13.53 -2.24 -39.28
CA VAL A 20 12.26 -1.68 -38.84
C VAL A 20 12.54 -0.45 -37.98
N HIS A 21 11.66 0.54 -38.05
CA HIS A 21 11.61 1.66 -37.12
C HIS A 21 10.32 1.57 -36.29
N TYR A 22 10.34 2.01 -35.04
CA TYR A 22 9.14 2.07 -34.21
C TYR A 22 8.43 3.40 -34.46
N ASP A 23 7.18 3.36 -34.95
CA ASP A 23 6.31 4.54 -34.99
C ASP A 23 5.65 4.72 -33.61
N PRO A 24 6.00 5.77 -32.85
CA PRO A 24 5.45 5.98 -31.51
C PRO A 24 4.01 6.52 -31.52
N GLU A 25 3.55 7.15 -32.61
CA GLU A 25 2.18 7.64 -32.74
C GLU A 25 1.21 6.48 -32.99
N LEU A 26 1.62 5.55 -33.85
CA LEU A 26 0.82 4.36 -34.20
C LEU A 26 1.10 3.17 -33.28
N ARG A 27 2.18 3.22 -32.50
CA ARG A 27 2.67 2.14 -31.62
C ARG A 27 2.94 0.82 -32.36
N VAL A 28 3.45 0.91 -33.59
CA VAL A 28 3.77 -0.26 -34.44
C VAL A 28 5.22 -0.19 -34.93
N TRP A 29 5.78 -1.34 -35.26
CA TRP A 29 7.06 -1.43 -35.98
C TRP A 29 6.79 -1.39 -37.48
N GLU A 30 7.40 -0.44 -38.18
CA GLU A 30 7.28 -0.27 -39.62
C GLU A 30 8.59 -0.65 -40.31
N ALA A 31 8.50 -1.43 -41.39
CA ALA A 31 9.67 -1.75 -42.20
C ALA A 31 10.19 -0.48 -42.89
N THR A 32 11.50 -0.32 -42.92
CA THR A 32 12.15 0.79 -43.62
C THR A 32 12.53 0.37 -45.04
N ASP A 33 12.47 1.31 -45.99
CA ASP A 33 13.01 1.11 -47.34
C ASP A 33 14.54 1.32 -47.42
N GLU A 34 15.22 1.45 -46.28
CA GLU A 34 16.66 1.67 -46.23
C GLU A 34 17.43 0.43 -46.72
N PRO A 35 18.40 0.60 -47.63
CA PRO A 35 19.12 -0.53 -48.19
C PRO A 35 20.04 -1.17 -47.16
N VAL A 36 19.79 -2.46 -46.89
CA VAL A 36 20.60 -3.28 -45.99
C VAL A 36 21.61 -4.11 -46.78
N ARG A 37 22.87 -4.10 -46.36
CA ARG A 37 23.95 -4.98 -46.83
C ARG A 37 24.28 -5.99 -45.74
N ILE A 38 24.14 -7.27 -46.05
CA ILE A 38 24.49 -8.36 -45.13
C ILE A 38 25.84 -8.93 -45.54
N ASP A 39 26.80 -8.94 -44.62
CA ASP A 39 28.14 -9.49 -44.80
C ASP A 39 28.40 -10.53 -43.72
N GLY A 40 28.21 -11.81 -44.07
CA GLY A 40 28.21 -12.91 -43.11
C GLY A 40 27.03 -12.80 -42.14
N ARG A 41 27.33 -12.59 -40.85
CA ARG A 41 26.31 -12.34 -39.80
C ARG A 41 26.18 -10.87 -39.43
N THR A 42 26.86 -9.99 -40.15
CA THR A 42 26.82 -8.56 -39.83
C THR A 42 25.91 -7.85 -40.82
N VAL A 43 24.85 -7.24 -40.30
CA VAL A 43 23.95 -6.35 -41.03
C VAL A 43 24.54 -4.95 -41.03
N ARG A 44 24.68 -4.33 -42.20
CA ARG A 44 25.11 -2.93 -42.36
C ARG A 44 24.08 -2.15 -43.16
N ALA A 45 23.75 -0.95 -42.73
CA ALA A 45 22.87 -0.07 -43.48
C ALA A 45 23.38 1.37 -43.43
N ASP A 46 23.18 2.07 -44.54
CA ASP A 46 23.45 3.50 -44.68
C ASP A 46 22.13 4.22 -44.36
N LEU A 47 21.97 4.67 -43.11
CA LEU A 47 20.72 5.24 -42.61
C LEU A 47 20.65 6.73 -43.00
N SER A 48 19.57 7.15 -43.67
CA SER A 48 19.41 8.54 -44.12
C SER A 48 18.82 9.46 -43.05
N ASP A 49 18.11 8.89 -42.08
CA ASP A 49 17.43 9.65 -41.03
C ASP A 49 18.27 9.86 -39.77
N PHE A 50 19.49 9.34 -39.75
CA PHE A 50 20.45 9.62 -38.68
C PHE A 50 21.10 10.98 -38.93
N SER A 51 20.52 12.03 -38.34
CA SER A 51 21.10 13.37 -38.43
C SER A 51 22.50 13.38 -37.80
N PHE A 52 23.39 14.29 -38.24
CA PHE A 52 24.75 14.40 -37.69
C PHE A 52 24.80 14.54 -36.15
N TRP A 53 23.69 14.93 -35.52
CA TRP A 53 23.53 14.94 -34.07
C TRP A 53 23.64 13.54 -33.43
N ASP A 54 23.21 12.46 -34.09
CA ASP A 54 23.34 11.08 -33.58
C ASP A 54 24.79 10.58 -33.55
N VAL A 55 25.65 11.11 -34.44
CA VAL A 55 27.09 10.86 -34.38
C VAL A 55 27.72 11.58 -33.19
N LEU A 56 27.26 12.81 -32.88
CA LEU A 56 27.64 13.52 -31.66
C LEU A 56 27.10 12.84 -30.39
N VAL A 57 25.92 12.22 -30.45
CA VAL A 57 25.36 11.40 -29.36
C VAL A 57 26.24 10.18 -29.09
N ASN A 58 26.68 9.46 -30.14
CA ASN A 58 27.57 8.32 -30.01
C ASN A 58 29.00 8.70 -29.56
N ILE A 59 29.51 9.87 -29.97
CA ILE A 59 30.79 10.40 -29.45
C ILE A 59 30.63 10.88 -28.00
N GLY A 60 29.48 11.44 -27.64
CA GLY A 60 29.12 11.85 -26.27
C GLY A 60 29.07 10.68 -25.30
N GLN A 61 28.60 9.51 -25.74
CA GLN A 61 28.68 8.27 -24.95
C GLN A 61 30.13 7.91 -24.60
N GLY A 62 31.03 7.95 -25.59
CA GLY A 62 32.46 7.72 -25.37
C GLY A 62 33.14 8.79 -24.51
N ALA A 63 32.74 10.06 -24.66
CA ALA A 63 33.26 11.17 -23.86
C ALA A 63 32.77 11.14 -22.40
N GLY A 64 31.52 10.73 -22.14
CA GLY A 64 30.99 10.51 -20.80
C GLY A 64 31.68 9.36 -20.08
N GLU A 65 32.03 8.30 -20.83
CA GLU A 65 32.84 7.18 -20.33
C GLU A 65 34.30 7.59 -20.06
N LEU A 66 34.86 8.49 -20.88
CA LEU A 66 36.22 9.04 -20.72
C LEU A 66 36.36 10.12 -19.63
N THR A 67 35.28 10.83 -19.28
CA THR A 67 35.32 11.89 -18.25
C THR A 67 35.09 11.36 -16.82
N GLY A 68 34.76 10.07 -16.64
CA GLY A 68 34.80 9.37 -15.36
C GLY A 68 33.75 9.79 -14.32
N ASN A 69 32.79 10.66 -14.67
CA ASN A 69 31.79 11.18 -13.73
C ASN A 69 30.49 10.36 -13.74
N ARG A 70 30.59 9.04 -13.60
CA ARG A 70 29.41 8.17 -13.43
C ARG A 70 29.12 7.95 -11.95
N VAL A 71 27.83 7.94 -11.59
CA VAL A 71 27.42 7.66 -10.21
C VAL A 71 27.43 6.14 -10.02
N PRO A 72 27.99 5.61 -8.92
CA PRO A 72 27.84 4.20 -8.59
C PRO A 72 26.35 3.84 -8.47
N GLU A 73 26.02 2.57 -8.68
CA GLU A 73 24.66 2.10 -8.46
C GLU A 73 24.26 2.33 -7.01
N PRO A 74 23.05 2.86 -6.76
CA PRO A 74 22.53 2.88 -5.41
C PRO A 74 22.50 1.47 -4.84
N ARG A 75 22.82 1.33 -3.55
CA ARG A 75 22.81 0.03 -2.87
C ARG A 75 21.56 -0.08 -2.01
N CYS A 76 20.73 -1.06 -2.30
CA CYS A 76 19.52 -1.39 -1.55
C CYS A 76 19.69 -2.67 -0.73
N ARG A 77 18.92 -2.82 0.35
CA ARG A 77 18.94 -4.02 1.20
C ARG A 77 17.54 -4.47 1.57
N GLY A 78 17.35 -5.78 1.77
CA GLY A 78 16.10 -6.35 2.30
C GLY A 78 15.13 -6.81 1.21
N GLY A 79 14.09 -7.54 1.63
CA GLY A 79 13.00 -7.98 0.75
C GLY A 79 11.94 -6.89 0.61
N LEU A 80 11.30 -6.81 -0.56
CA LEU A 80 10.25 -5.83 -0.82
C LEU A 80 9.02 -6.09 0.09
N PRO A 81 8.23 -5.04 0.43
CA PRO A 81 6.97 -5.22 1.15
C PRO A 81 6.03 -6.18 0.43
N ALA A 82 5.22 -6.93 1.16
CA ALA A 82 4.34 -7.97 0.61
C ALA A 82 3.31 -7.47 -0.42
N TRP A 83 2.97 -6.17 -0.41
CA TRP A 83 2.09 -5.58 -1.41
C TRP A 83 2.77 -5.34 -2.76
N ILE A 84 4.09 -5.53 -2.88
CA ILE A 84 4.82 -5.43 -4.14
C ILE A 84 4.90 -6.79 -4.81
N ASP A 85 4.35 -6.87 -6.01
CA ASP A 85 4.38 -8.08 -6.82
C ASP A 85 5.65 -8.15 -7.68
N GLY A 86 6.23 -6.99 -8.03
CA GLY A 86 7.47 -6.92 -8.79
C GLY A 86 7.93 -5.49 -9.06
N VAL A 87 9.19 -5.37 -9.47
CA VAL A 87 9.81 -4.12 -9.91
C VAL A 87 10.40 -4.33 -11.30
N VAL A 88 10.45 -3.26 -12.08
CA VAL A 88 11.09 -3.25 -13.39
C VAL A 88 12.04 -2.07 -13.42
N ASP A 89 13.33 -2.38 -13.52
CA ASP A 89 14.38 -1.46 -13.95
C ASP A 89 14.85 -1.94 -15.34
N PRO A 90 14.43 -1.28 -16.43
CA PRO A 90 14.76 -1.72 -17.79
C PRO A 90 16.26 -1.65 -18.09
N ASP A 91 17.02 -0.90 -17.29
CA ASP A 91 18.46 -0.67 -17.47
C ASP A 91 19.29 -1.29 -16.35
N GLU A 92 18.77 -2.31 -15.66
CA GLU A 92 19.52 -3.07 -14.66
C GLU A 92 20.87 -3.52 -15.25
N ASP A 93 21.97 -3.29 -14.51
CA ASP A 93 23.36 -3.54 -14.91
C ASP A 93 23.93 -2.70 -16.07
N LEU A 94 23.16 -1.82 -16.71
CA LEU A 94 23.68 -0.96 -17.76
C LEU A 94 24.44 0.24 -17.17
N SER A 95 25.76 0.24 -17.29
CA SER A 95 26.60 1.35 -16.83
C SER A 95 26.29 2.71 -17.52
N ALA A 96 25.60 2.67 -18.66
CA ALA A 96 25.17 3.83 -19.44
C ALA A 96 23.74 4.30 -19.13
N ALA A 97 23.01 3.60 -18.24
CA ALA A 97 21.68 3.97 -17.79
C ALA A 97 21.67 5.42 -17.32
N ALA A 98 20.71 6.21 -17.78
CA ALA A 98 20.64 7.64 -17.44
C ALA A 98 20.25 7.87 -15.98
N ILE A 99 19.39 6.99 -15.46
CA ILE A 99 19.12 6.85 -14.04
C ILE A 99 19.46 5.42 -13.65
N ARG A 100 20.04 5.24 -12.48
CA ARG A 100 20.29 3.92 -11.90
C ARG A 100 19.41 3.79 -10.68
N THR A 101 18.68 2.69 -10.57
CA THR A 101 17.71 2.55 -9.49
C THR A 101 17.97 1.33 -8.65
N CYS A 102 17.51 1.38 -7.41
CA CYS A 102 17.33 0.17 -6.61
C CYS A 102 16.13 0.36 -5.70
N PHE A 103 15.55 -0.77 -5.26
CA PHE A 103 14.34 -0.81 -4.44
C PHE A 103 14.63 -1.48 -3.10
N GLU A 104 14.24 -0.85 -2.00
CA GLU A 104 14.32 -1.44 -0.66
C GLU A 104 13.03 -1.22 0.14
N PRO A 105 12.67 -2.13 1.05
CA PRO A 105 11.61 -1.88 2.00
C PRO A 105 11.93 -0.66 2.87
N ASP A 106 10.89 0.06 3.24
CA ASP A 106 10.95 1.15 4.20
C ASP A 106 9.91 0.93 5.30
N GLU A 107 9.94 1.76 6.35
CA GLU A 107 8.98 1.71 7.43
C GLU A 107 7.52 1.83 6.91
N LYS A 108 6.58 1.20 7.63
CA LYS A 108 5.14 1.36 7.41
C LYS A 108 4.65 0.90 6.02
N GLU A 109 5.14 -0.26 5.57
CA GLU A 109 4.76 -0.84 4.27
C GLU A 109 5.07 0.08 3.08
N GLN A 110 6.13 0.86 3.14
CA GLN A 110 6.56 1.71 2.03
C GLN A 110 7.71 1.06 1.26
N VAL A 111 7.91 1.50 0.02
CA VAL A 111 9.09 1.17 -0.77
C VAL A 111 9.94 2.41 -0.94
N THR A 112 11.22 2.32 -0.60
CA THR A 112 12.21 3.31 -1.01
C THR A 112 12.67 2.97 -2.42
N VAL A 113 12.57 3.94 -3.34
CA VAL A 113 13.27 3.89 -4.62
C VAL A 113 14.47 4.82 -4.51
N ARG A 114 15.68 4.26 -4.48
CA ARG A 114 16.90 5.06 -4.62
C ARG A 114 17.15 5.29 -6.10
N VAL A 115 17.44 6.54 -6.47
CA VAL A 115 17.66 6.94 -7.85
C VAL A 115 18.96 7.71 -7.91
N ALA A 116 19.95 7.19 -8.64
CA ALA A 116 21.15 7.94 -8.99
C ALA A 116 20.98 8.53 -10.39
N ASN A 117 21.06 9.85 -10.50
CA ASN A 117 21.12 10.50 -11.80
C ASN A 117 22.55 10.36 -12.35
N ASN A 118 22.71 9.48 -13.33
CA ASN A 118 24.00 9.19 -13.95
C ASN A 118 24.36 10.20 -15.05
N ARG A 119 23.69 11.35 -15.10
CA ARG A 119 23.92 12.43 -16.05
C ARG A 119 24.54 13.65 -15.37
N THR A 120 25.29 14.43 -16.14
CA THR A 120 25.92 15.70 -15.75
C THR A 120 24.96 16.89 -15.76
N PHE A 121 23.66 16.62 -15.85
CA PHE A 121 22.58 17.60 -15.89
C PHE A 121 21.40 17.19 -15.03
N THR A 122 20.57 18.17 -14.70
CA THR A 122 19.37 17.96 -13.90
C THR A 122 18.31 17.24 -14.73
N GLN A 123 17.60 16.30 -14.13
CA GLN A 123 16.42 15.67 -14.74
C GLN A 123 15.20 15.87 -13.82
N ARG A 124 13.99 15.89 -14.37
CA ARG A 124 12.77 15.89 -13.57
C ARG A 124 12.12 14.52 -13.65
N MET A 125 12.03 13.86 -12.49
CA MET A 125 11.30 12.61 -12.34
C MET A 125 9.83 12.89 -12.05
N THR A 126 8.94 12.25 -12.80
CA THR A 126 7.49 12.35 -12.64
C THR A 126 6.91 10.98 -12.30
N LEU A 127 6.13 10.91 -11.21
CA LEU A 127 5.36 9.74 -10.82
C LEU A 127 4.03 9.70 -11.57
N THR A 128 3.73 8.56 -12.19
CA THR A 128 2.41 8.24 -12.76
C THR A 128 1.82 7.01 -12.07
N GLY A 129 0.52 6.74 -12.29
CA GLY A 129 -0.21 5.65 -11.62
C GLY A 129 -1.06 6.09 -10.42
N GLY A 130 -1.53 7.34 -10.39
CA GLY A 130 -2.50 7.83 -9.39
C GLY A 130 -1.94 8.01 -7.97
N SER A 131 -0.63 7.87 -7.78
CA SER A 131 0.04 8.00 -6.49
C SER A 131 0.81 9.32 -6.36
N GLN A 132 1.20 9.63 -5.14
CA GLN A 132 2.10 10.74 -4.79
C GLN A 132 3.31 10.18 -4.04
N TRP A 133 4.43 10.90 -4.07
CA TRP A 133 5.58 10.59 -3.23
C TRP A 133 5.16 10.59 -1.75
N ALA A 134 5.41 9.49 -1.05
CA ALA A 134 5.16 9.38 0.38
C ALA A 134 6.14 10.28 1.16
N TRP A 135 7.38 10.32 0.68
CA TRP A 135 8.43 11.22 1.14
C TRP A 135 9.50 11.35 0.03
N THR A 136 10.38 12.34 0.18
CA THR A 136 11.55 12.50 -0.69
C THR A 136 12.79 12.78 0.14
N TRP A 137 13.92 12.24 -0.29
CA TRP A 137 15.26 12.47 0.26
C TRP A 137 16.14 13.11 -0.81
N LYS A 138 16.66 14.28 -0.52
CA LYS A 138 17.38 15.15 -1.47
C LYS A 138 18.81 14.68 -1.79
N GLY A 139 19.27 13.60 -1.17
CA GLY A 139 20.65 13.15 -1.23
C GLY A 139 21.49 13.68 -0.06
N GLN A 140 22.80 13.41 -0.12
CA GLN A 140 23.74 13.97 0.84
C GLN A 140 23.81 15.49 0.67
N ARG A 141 23.92 16.23 1.78
CA ARG A 141 24.11 17.67 1.74
C ARG A 141 25.47 17.97 1.12
N SER A 142 25.47 18.65 -0.02
CA SER A 142 26.64 19.32 -0.54
C SER A 142 26.53 20.82 -0.26
N TYR A 143 27.68 21.43 0.01
CA TYR A 143 27.80 22.86 0.32
C TYR A 143 28.44 23.62 -0.85
N ASP A 144 28.21 23.18 -2.09
CA ASP A 144 28.61 23.89 -3.30
C ASP A 144 27.44 24.71 -3.90
N VAL A 145 27.77 25.72 -4.71
CA VAL A 145 26.79 26.65 -5.28
C VAL A 145 25.75 25.92 -6.13
N GLY A 146 26.14 24.83 -6.78
CA GLY A 146 25.23 24.03 -7.59
C GLY A 146 24.24 23.25 -6.76
N ALA A 147 24.68 22.64 -5.65
CA ALA A 147 23.80 22.01 -4.69
C ALA A 147 22.77 23.00 -4.11
N THR A 148 23.21 24.20 -3.71
CA THR A 148 22.31 25.27 -3.25
C THR A 148 21.27 25.64 -4.32
N ALA A 149 21.69 25.78 -5.57
CA ALA A 149 20.79 26.13 -6.66
C ALA A 149 19.75 25.02 -6.95
N VAL A 150 20.17 23.76 -6.98
CA VAL A 150 19.23 22.63 -7.15
C VAL A 150 18.28 22.51 -5.95
N ASP A 151 18.75 22.74 -4.72
CA ASP A 151 17.89 22.67 -3.53
C ASP A 151 16.83 23.78 -3.49
N ILE A 152 17.17 24.98 -3.96
CA ILE A 152 16.20 26.08 -4.13
C ILE A 152 15.23 25.74 -5.26
N ALA A 153 15.72 25.24 -6.39
CA ALA A 153 14.88 24.81 -7.51
C ALA A 153 13.86 23.76 -7.06
N ARG A 154 14.29 22.74 -6.31
CA ARG A 154 13.43 21.72 -5.70
C ARG A 154 12.36 22.32 -4.80
N SER A 155 12.70 23.32 -3.99
CA SER A 155 11.72 23.97 -3.12
C SER A 155 10.58 24.66 -3.87
N ILE A 156 10.76 24.92 -5.16
CA ILE A 156 9.82 25.62 -6.04
C ILE A 156 9.13 24.64 -7.00
N PHE A 157 9.87 23.69 -7.56
CA PHE A 157 9.43 22.84 -8.67
C PHE A 157 9.10 21.40 -8.28
N ASP A 158 9.58 20.92 -7.14
CA ASP A 158 9.14 19.63 -6.64
C ASP A 158 7.66 19.74 -6.24
N SER A 159 6.93 18.67 -6.48
CA SER A 159 5.53 18.56 -6.09
C SER A 159 5.29 17.20 -5.47
N ARG A 160 4.02 16.85 -5.29
CA ARG A 160 3.61 15.52 -4.84
C ARG A 160 3.88 14.43 -5.87
N THR A 161 4.07 14.79 -7.14
CA THR A 161 4.31 13.81 -8.22
C THR A 161 5.54 14.13 -9.05
N THR A 162 6.21 15.26 -8.82
CA THR A 162 7.44 15.65 -9.53
C THR A 162 8.59 15.82 -8.56
N PHE A 163 9.79 15.40 -8.97
CA PHE A 163 10.98 15.48 -8.15
C PHE A 163 12.22 15.73 -9.02
N LEU A 164 12.99 16.77 -8.73
CA LEU A 164 14.22 17.06 -9.47
C LEU A 164 15.38 16.16 -9.01
N LEU A 165 16.03 15.54 -9.98
CA LEU A 165 17.22 14.71 -9.84
C LEU A 165 18.46 15.58 -10.12
N PRO A 166 19.36 15.82 -9.16
CA PRO A 166 20.55 16.66 -9.36
C PRO A 166 21.52 15.93 -10.29
N PRO A 167 22.38 16.65 -11.02
CA PRO A 167 23.46 16.05 -11.80
C PRO A 167 24.35 15.16 -10.94
N VAL A 168 24.63 13.92 -11.33
CA VAL A 168 25.66 13.08 -10.69
C VAL A 168 25.44 12.84 -9.17
N HIS A 169 24.19 12.80 -8.71
CA HIS A 169 23.84 12.58 -7.31
C HIS A 169 22.83 11.45 -7.13
N GLU A 170 22.94 10.75 -5.99
CA GLU A 170 21.92 9.83 -5.49
C GLU A 170 20.86 10.59 -4.69
N VAL A 171 19.62 10.22 -4.90
CA VAL A 171 18.43 10.66 -4.17
C VAL A 171 17.58 9.45 -3.81
N ALA A 172 16.54 9.65 -3.00
CA ALA A 172 15.55 8.61 -2.78
C ALA A 172 14.14 9.18 -2.69
N VAL A 173 13.17 8.38 -3.08
CA VAL A 173 11.75 8.69 -2.96
C VAL A 173 11.02 7.53 -2.30
N GLY A 174 10.06 7.84 -1.44
CA GLY A 174 9.18 6.85 -0.83
C GLY A 174 7.91 6.65 -1.65
N LEU A 175 7.52 5.41 -1.85
CA LEU A 175 6.24 5.02 -2.41
C LEU A 175 5.38 4.39 -1.32
N ALA A 176 4.23 4.99 -1.07
CA ALA A 176 3.21 4.40 -0.22
C ALA A 176 2.35 3.44 -1.03
N ARG A 177 1.85 2.41 -0.35
CA ARG A 177 0.82 1.54 -0.89
C ARG A 177 -0.39 2.36 -1.38
N PRO A 178 -0.88 2.12 -2.61
CA PRO A 178 -2.09 2.78 -3.11
C PRO A 178 -3.29 2.54 -2.19
N LYS A 179 -4.11 3.58 -1.96
CA LYS A 179 -5.29 3.48 -1.08
C LYS A 179 -6.47 2.73 -1.71
N SER A 180 -6.56 2.73 -3.04
CA SER A 180 -7.60 2.02 -3.76
C SER A 180 -7.22 0.56 -3.93
N ALA A 181 -8.17 -0.35 -3.76
CA ALA A 181 -7.96 -1.77 -4.00
C ALA A 181 -7.60 -2.07 -5.46
N GLY A 182 -7.01 -3.25 -5.69
CA GLY A 182 -6.64 -3.74 -7.01
C GLY A 182 -5.14 -3.66 -7.30
N SER A 183 -4.78 -3.99 -8.54
CA SER A 183 -3.40 -3.94 -9.03
C SER A 183 -3.06 -2.54 -9.54
N HIS A 184 -1.89 -2.05 -9.18
CA HIS A 184 -1.37 -0.75 -9.55
C HIS A 184 0.01 -0.89 -10.16
N VAL A 185 0.30 -0.05 -11.15
CA VAL A 185 1.65 0.17 -11.66
C VAL A 185 2.02 1.61 -11.36
N LEU A 186 2.99 1.79 -10.47
CA LEU A 186 3.58 3.08 -10.15
C LEU A 186 4.84 3.23 -11.00
N MET A 187 4.94 4.31 -11.78
CA MET A 187 6.04 4.50 -12.71
C MET A 187 6.68 5.86 -12.49
N GLY A 188 7.98 5.88 -12.22
CA GLY A 188 8.77 7.10 -12.22
C GLY A 188 9.44 7.28 -13.57
N THR A 189 9.23 8.42 -14.22
CA THR A 189 9.89 8.77 -15.49
C THR A 189 10.71 10.03 -15.32
N ALA A 190 12.02 9.92 -15.48
CA ALA A 190 12.92 11.06 -15.56
C ALA A 190 12.92 11.63 -16.98
N ALA A 191 13.00 12.94 -17.12
CA ALA A 191 13.14 13.60 -18.41
C ALA A 191 13.85 14.95 -18.26
N VAL A 192 14.42 15.42 -19.37
CA VAL A 192 14.85 16.81 -19.52
C VAL A 192 13.65 17.62 -20.02
N ASP A 193 13.43 18.76 -19.40
CA ASP A 193 12.36 19.69 -19.73
C ASP A 193 12.77 21.15 -19.49
N PRO A 194 11.92 22.14 -19.82
CA PRO A 194 12.25 23.56 -19.64
C PRO A 194 12.62 23.96 -18.21
N VAL A 195 12.12 23.28 -17.18
CA VAL A 195 12.48 23.54 -15.79
C VAL A 195 13.91 23.06 -15.53
N THR A 196 14.23 21.83 -15.90
CA THR A 196 15.60 21.30 -15.73
C THR A 196 16.63 22.14 -16.48
N ALA A 197 16.31 22.55 -17.71
CA ALA A 197 17.16 23.41 -18.53
C ALA A 197 17.35 24.80 -17.92
N LEU A 198 16.31 25.35 -17.28
CA LEU A 198 16.39 26.61 -16.54
C LEU A 198 17.34 26.47 -15.34
N VAL A 199 17.22 25.37 -14.58
CA VAL A 199 18.09 25.07 -13.44
C VAL A 199 19.52 24.96 -13.91
N ASP A 200 19.79 24.13 -14.91
CA ASP A 200 21.14 23.91 -15.39
C ASP A 200 21.75 25.16 -16.06
N GLY A 201 20.95 25.93 -16.81
CA GLY A 201 21.39 27.21 -17.36
C GLY A 201 21.79 28.20 -16.26
N SER A 202 21.09 28.19 -15.12
CA SER A 202 21.49 28.99 -13.96
C SER A 202 22.78 28.48 -13.31
N LEU A 203 23.02 27.16 -13.28
CA LEU A 203 24.28 26.58 -12.79
C LEU A 203 25.47 27.03 -13.62
N VAL A 204 25.36 26.96 -14.95
CA VAL A 204 26.40 27.40 -15.89
C VAL A 204 26.77 28.86 -15.67
N VAL A 205 25.78 29.73 -15.44
CA VAL A 205 26.02 31.15 -15.17
C VAL A 205 26.67 31.35 -13.80
N LEU A 206 26.17 30.69 -12.77
CA LEU A 206 26.66 30.85 -11.40
C LEU A 206 28.10 30.36 -11.22
N GLN A 207 28.53 29.34 -11.97
CA GLN A 207 29.93 28.91 -12.01
C GLN A 207 30.88 30.01 -12.51
N GLY A 208 30.39 30.95 -13.33
CA GLY A 208 31.15 32.10 -13.83
C GLY A 208 31.14 33.32 -12.90
N VAL A 209 30.37 33.29 -11.81
CA VAL A 209 30.24 34.41 -10.86
C VAL A 209 30.96 34.06 -9.57
N SER A 210 31.83 34.95 -9.08
CA SER A 210 32.48 34.79 -7.78
C SER A 210 31.46 34.96 -6.65
N VAL A 211 30.79 33.87 -6.28
CA VAL A 211 29.90 33.83 -5.12
C VAL A 211 30.77 33.60 -3.89
N GLY A 212 30.83 34.58 -2.98
CA GLY A 212 31.74 34.59 -1.83
C GLY A 212 31.40 33.57 -0.73
N GLY A 213 31.16 32.31 -1.09
CA GLY A 213 30.67 31.22 -0.24
C GLY A 213 29.27 30.75 -0.62
N THR A 214 28.87 29.61 -0.07
CA THR A 214 27.60 28.92 -0.35
C THR A 214 26.48 29.23 0.63
N ASP A 215 26.81 29.64 1.85
CA ASP A 215 25.87 30.24 2.80
C ASP A 215 25.70 31.74 2.51
N ASN A 216 25.12 32.07 1.35
CA ASN A 216 24.90 33.46 0.94
C ASN A 216 23.39 33.74 0.78
N PRO A 217 22.76 34.40 1.77
CA PRO A 217 21.36 34.85 1.69
C PRO A 217 20.98 35.63 0.43
N ALA A 218 21.93 36.31 -0.20
CA ALA A 218 21.70 37.00 -1.46
C ALA A 218 21.60 36.05 -2.65
N LEU A 219 22.45 35.02 -2.68
CA LEU A 219 22.37 33.95 -3.68
C LEU A 219 21.02 33.23 -3.55
N ASP A 220 20.65 32.86 -2.33
CA ASP A 220 19.37 32.21 -2.02
C ASP A 220 18.18 33.02 -2.53
N ALA A 221 18.09 34.28 -2.11
CA ALA A 221 16.98 35.16 -2.47
C ALA A 221 16.93 35.41 -3.99
N PHE A 222 18.11 35.55 -4.62
CA PHE A 222 18.23 35.78 -6.05
C PHE A 222 17.77 34.55 -6.84
N LEU A 223 18.27 33.36 -6.52
CA LEU A 223 17.86 32.12 -7.20
C LEU A 223 16.39 31.81 -6.99
N GLN A 224 15.88 32.01 -5.78
CA GLN A 224 14.47 31.81 -5.50
C GLN A 224 13.60 32.73 -6.37
N ALA A 225 13.92 34.03 -6.43
CA ALA A 225 13.16 34.98 -7.23
C ALA A 225 13.32 34.71 -8.74
N LEU A 226 14.50 34.28 -9.18
CA LEU A 226 14.78 33.89 -10.57
C LEU A 226 13.95 32.69 -10.99
N TYR A 227 13.88 31.64 -10.18
CA TYR A 227 13.06 30.47 -10.45
C TYR A 227 11.57 30.73 -10.29
N GLU A 228 11.14 31.58 -9.35
CA GLU A 228 9.73 32.02 -9.26
C GLU A 228 9.30 32.77 -10.54
N CYS A 229 10.21 33.54 -11.16
CA CYS A 229 9.96 34.25 -12.43
C CYS A 229 10.04 33.32 -13.65
N GLY A 230 11.19 32.68 -13.88
CA GLY A 230 11.45 31.84 -15.04
C GLY A 230 10.62 30.55 -15.01
N GLY A 231 10.35 30.03 -13.81
CA GLY A 231 9.51 28.87 -13.58
C GLY A 231 8.06 29.05 -14.02
N LYS A 232 7.46 30.22 -13.76
CA LYS A 232 6.12 30.54 -14.29
C LYS A 232 6.11 30.52 -15.82
N GLN A 233 7.15 31.06 -16.46
CA GLN A 233 7.27 31.04 -17.91
C GLN A 233 7.49 29.61 -18.45
N ALA A 234 8.29 28.79 -17.76
CA ALA A 234 8.54 27.40 -18.11
C ALA A 234 7.27 26.55 -18.00
N LEU A 235 6.55 26.66 -16.88
CA LEU A 235 5.30 25.92 -16.65
C LEU A 235 4.19 26.35 -17.61
N ALA A 236 4.05 27.65 -17.89
CA ALA A 236 3.04 28.16 -18.83
C ALA A 236 3.25 27.66 -20.27
N LYS A 237 4.47 27.24 -20.62
CA LYS A 237 4.80 26.72 -21.95
C LYS A 237 4.90 25.19 -21.99
N GLY A 238 4.62 24.48 -20.90
CA GLY A 238 4.85 23.03 -20.77
C GLY A 238 4.32 22.21 -21.95
N ASP A 239 3.05 22.40 -22.33
CA ASP A 239 2.42 21.63 -23.41
C ASP A 239 2.90 22.07 -24.81
N ALA A 240 3.12 23.38 -25.00
CA ALA A 240 3.67 23.92 -26.24
C ALA A 240 5.15 23.52 -26.45
N MET A 241 5.85 23.14 -25.38
CA MET A 241 7.27 22.81 -25.37
C MET A 241 7.56 21.32 -25.50
N ALA A 242 6.57 20.44 -25.36
CA ALA A 242 6.78 19.01 -25.63
C ALA A 242 7.38 18.79 -27.03
N GLY A 243 6.99 19.60 -28.02
CA GLY A 243 7.62 19.62 -29.35
C GLY A 243 8.98 20.33 -29.42
N LEU A 244 9.21 21.39 -28.63
CA LEU A 244 10.48 22.11 -28.55
C LEU A 244 11.58 21.31 -27.82
N SER A 245 11.22 20.32 -27.01
CA SER A 245 12.17 19.35 -26.45
C SER A 245 12.93 18.55 -27.52
N ARG A 246 12.52 18.63 -28.79
CA ARG A 246 13.28 18.07 -29.92
C ARG A 246 14.20 19.09 -30.61
N ASP A 247 14.12 20.37 -30.25
CA ASP A 247 14.94 21.46 -30.80
C ASP A 247 15.84 22.08 -29.72
N ALA A 248 17.10 21.67 -29.70
CA ALA A 248 18.09 22.17 -28.74
C ALA A 248 18.29 23.68 -28.82
N ALA A 249 18.17 24.28 -29.99
CA ALA A 249 18.29 25.72 -30.15
C ALA A 249 17.05 26.44 -29.60
N GLY A 250 15.86 25.86 -29.77
CA GLY A 250 14.61 26.32 -29.18
C GLY A 250 14.65 26.34 -27.66
N LEU A 251 15.09 25.25 -27.04
CA LEU A 251 15.27 25.18 -25.58
C LEU A 251 16.34 26.18 -25.09
N ALA A 252 17.49 26.26 -25.77
CA ALA A 252 18.54 27.21 -25.40
C ALA A 252 18.05 28.65 -25.45
N ARG A 253 17.33 29.05 -26.52
CA ARG A 253 16.70 30.38 -26.63
C ARG A 253 15.73 30.63 -25.48
N PHE A 254 14.86 29.66 -25.19
CA PHE A 254 13.93 29.78 -24.06
C PHE A 254 14.66 30.05 -22.75
N VAL A 255 15.72 29.30 -22.45
CA VAL A 255 16.50 29.48 -21.22
C VAL A 255 17.19 30.85 -21.20
N VAL A 256 17.82 31.29 -22.30
CA VAL A 256 18.42 32.63 -22.39
C VAL A 256 17.37 33.71 -22.16
N ASP A 257 16.22 33.63 -22.85
CA ASP A 257 15.18 34.65 -22.79
C ASP A 257 14.52 34.69 -21.39
N SER A 258 14.22 33.54 -20.82
CA SER A 258 13.61 33.44 -19.48
C SER A 258 14.57 33.88 -18.39
N LEU A 259 15.81 33.39 -18.36
CA LEU A 259 16.78 33.79 -17.34
C LEU A 259 17.19 35.25 -17.51
N GLY A 260 17.44 35.69 -18.75
CA GLY A 260 17.85 37.06 -19.07
C GLY A 260 16.76 38.07 -18.71
N SER A 261 15.51 37.86 -19.15
CA SER A 261 14.40 38.76 -18.84
C SER A 261 14.10 38.80 -17.34
N CYS A 262 14.08 37.64 -16.66
CA CYS A 262 13.85 37.60 -15.23
C CYS A 262 14.98 38.26 -14.44
N ALA A 263 16.24 38.03 -14.80
CA ALA A 263 17.37 38.69 -14.14
C ALA A 263 17.35 40.21 -14.32
N GLU A 264 16.89 40.71 -15.48
CA GLU A 264 16.66 42.14 -15.70
C GLU A 264 15.55 42.70 -14.83
N GLU A 265 14.46 41.97 -14.66
CA GLU A 265 13.37 42.38 -13.77
C GLU A 265 13.82 42.39 -12.30
N LEU A 266 14.64 41.42 -11.86
CA LEU A 266 15.15 41.34 -10.48
C LEU A 266 16.02 42.55 -10.09
N VAL A 267 16.75 43.14 -11.03
CA VAL A 267 17.57 44.34 -10.76
C VAL A 267 16.78 45.65 -10.83
N ARG A 268 15.50 45.62 -11.20
CA ARG A 268 14.60 46.79 -11.23
C ARG A 268 13.77 46.81 -9.95
N PRO A 269 14.07 47.68 -8.95
CA PRO A 269 13.33 47.70 -7.68
C PRO A 269 11.82 47.95 -7.86
N SER A 270 11.44 48.64 -8.94
CA SER A 270 10.05 48.94 -9.28
C SER A 270 9.28 47.77 -9.93
N SER A 271 9.94 46.68 -10.30
CA SER A 271 9.26 45.50 -10.85
C SER A 271 8.67 44.64 -9.74
N GLU A 272 7.67 43.82 -10.08
CA GLU A 272 7.10 42.82 -9.16
C GLU A 272 8.19 41.89 -8.61
N PHE A 273 9.10 41.43 -9.48
CA PHE A 273 10.16 40.48 -9.11
C PHE A 273 11.31 41.15 -8.34
N GLY A 274 11.64 42.41 -8.62
CA GLY A 274 12.61 43.20 -7.87
C GLY A 274 12.13 43.43 -6.43
N ALA A 275 10.87 43.85 -6.26
CA ALA A 275 10.25 43.96 -4.94
C ALA A 275 10.20 42.61 -4.21
N ARG A 276 9.90 41.52 -4.92
CA ARG A 276 9.91 40.15 -4.38
C ARG A 276 11.31 39.72 -3.91
N PHE A 277 12.35 40.00 -4.70
CA PHE A 277 13.74 39.74 -4.35
C PHE A 277 14.16 40.52 -3.11
N GLU A 278 13.86 41.82 -3.04
CA GLU A 278 14.15 42.63 -1.85
C GLU A 278 13.47 42.06 -0.60
N ALA A 279 12.20 41.65 -0.70
CA ALA A 279 11.47 41.06 0.40
C ALA A 279 12.05 39.69 0.84
N LEU A 280 12.50 38.86 -0.10
CA LEU A 280 13.19 37.59 0.18
C LEU A 280 14.54 37.84 0.87
N LEU A 281 15.33 38.78 0.35
CA LEU A 281 16.63 39.16 0.88
C LEU A 281 16.50 39.73 2.30
N GLN A 282 15.53 40.61 2.55
CA GLN A 282 15.25 41.14 3.89
C GLN A 282 14.91 40.01 4.88
N ARG A 283 14.08 39.05 4.47
CA ARG A 283 13.71 37.91 5.33
C ARG A 283 14.93 37.04 5.66
N LYS A 284 15.74 36.71 4.66
CA LYS A 284 16.94 35.89 4.85
C LYS A 284 17.99 36.60 5.70
N ILE A 285 18.24 37.89 5.48
CA ILE A 285 19.17 38.68 6.33
C ILE A 285 18.67 38.75 7.78
N LYS A 286 17.36 38.93 8.01
CA LYS A 286 16.81 38.93 9.38
C LYS A 286 16.98 37.58 10.09
N ALA A 287 17.02 36.48 9.36
CA ALA A 287 17.27 35.15 9.91
C ALA A 287 18.77 34.91 10.27
N HIS A 288 19.66 35.79 9.79
CA HIS A 288 21.11 35.68 9.94
C HIS A 288 21.68 36.98 10.54
N PRO A 289 21.53 37.20 11.86
CA PRO A 289 21.90 38.45 12.54
C PRO A 289 23.40 38.80 12.44
N GLU A 290 24.26 37.83 12.10
CA GLU A 290 25.67 38.03 11.77
C GLU A 290 25.91 38.85 10.50
N ILE A 291 24.90 39.01 9.65
CA ILE A 291 24.99 39.76 8.40
C ILE A 291 24.77 41.26 8.66
N THR A 292 25.88 42.00 8.69
CA THR A 292 25.90 43.46 8.87
C THR A 292 25.35 44.20 7.64
N SER A 293 25.20 45.53 7.74
CA SER A 293 24.86 46.42 6.60
C SER A 293 25.80 46.26 5.39
N SER A 294 27.03 45.79 5.60
CA SER A 294 27.95 45.43 4.51
C SER A 294 27.47 44.23 3.67
N GLY A 295 26.64 43.35 4.27
CA GLY A 295 25.97 42.25 3.60
C GLY A 295 25.00 42.71 2.53
N TRP A 296 24.24 43.79 2.78
CA TRP A 296 23.36 44.41 1.78
C TRP A 296 24.12 44.92 0.55
N ALA A 297 25.25 45.61 0.77
CA ALA A 297 26.09 46.09 -0.32
C ALA A 297 26.74 44.95 -1.11
N LYS A 298 27.10 43.84 -0.45
CA LYS A 298 27.59 42.62 -1.11
C LYS A 298 26.48 41.92 -1.90
N ALA A 299 25.28 41.82 -1.34
CA ALA A 299 24.11 41.25 -1.99
C ALA A 299 23.77 42.02 -3.28
N ASN A 300 23.68 43.34 -3.21
CA ASN A 300 23.36 44.17 -4.37
C ASN A 300 24.43 44.04 -5.48
N ARG A 301 25.72 44.05 -5.11
CA ARG A 301 26.81 43.82 -6.07
C ARG A 301 26.74 42.44 -6.71
N PHE A 302 26.43 41.41 -5.91
CA PHE A 302 26.24 40.05 -6.41
C PHE A 302 25.07 40.01 -7.41
N THR A 303 23.91 40.57 -7.08
CA THR A 303 22.73 40.57 -7.95
C THR A 303 23.00 41.24 -9.29
N HIS A 304 23.68 42.39 -9.31
CA HIS A 304 24.08 43.04 -10.57
C HIS A 304 25.11 42.23 -11.35
N ALA A 305 26.09 41.61 -10.68
CA ALA A 305 27.07 40.75 -11.33
C ALA A 305 26.41 39.50 -11.94
N ALA A 306 25.52 38.84 -11.20
CA ALA A 306 24.75 37.70 -11.66
C ALA A 306 23.85 38.09 -12.85
N ALA A 307 23.08 39.18 -12.74
CA ALA A 307 22.22 39.65 -13.83
C ALA A 307 23.01 39.99 -15.09
N ASN A 308 24.17 40.63 -14.96
CA ASN A 308 25.05 40.87 -16.10
C ASN A 308 25.61 39.57 -16.69
N ALA A 309 25.93 38.57 -15.86
CA ALA A 309 26.37 37.27 -16.34
C ALA A 309 25.27 36.55 -17.13
N PHE A 310 24.00 36.65 -16.69
CA PHE A 310 22.84 36.14 -17.45
C PHE A 310 22.65 36.84 -18.79
N LYS A 311 22.91 38.16 -18.89
CA LYS A 311 22.87 38.89 -20.18
C LYS A 311 23.93 38.43 -21.17
N VAL A 312 25.09 38.00 -20.66
CA VAL A 312 26.23 37.53 -21.48
C VAL A 312 26.08 36.04 -21.82
N LEU A 313 25.06 35.36 -21.28
CA LEU A 313 24.74 33.99 -21.65
C LEU A 313 24.31 33.96 -23.12
N THR A 314 25.14 33.36 -23.97
CA THR A 314 24.83 33.23 -25.40
C THR A 314 24.13 31.92 -25.67
N ILE A 315 23.27 31.91 -26.69
CA ILE A 315 22.64 30.68 -27.20
C ILE A 315 23.71 29.61 -27.47
N GLY A 316 24.90 29.99 -27.98
CA GLY A 316 25.97 29.03 -28.24
C GLY A 316 26.49 28.27 -27.01
N LYS A 317 26.63 28.94 -25.85
CA LYS A 317 27.07 28.28 -24.61
C LYS A 317 26.04 27.27 -24.10
N LEU A 318 24.75 27.61 -24.20
CA LEU A 318 23.66 26.72 -23.82
C LEU A 318 23.31 25.69 -24.89
N ALA A 319 23.57 25.94 -26.16
CA ALA A 319 23.26 25.01 -27.24
C ALA A 319 24.20 23.79 -27.22
N ILE A 320 25.48 23.99 -26.90
CA ILE A 320 26.42 22.88 -26.69
C ILE A 320 25.96 22.04 -25.49
N TYR A 321 25.65 22.72 -24.38
CA TYR A 321 25.15 22.08 -23.18
C TYR A 321 23.83 21.32 -23.42
N GLY A 322 22.85 21.99 -24.04
CA GLY A 322 21.57 21.42 -24.41
C GLY A 322 21.73 20.24 -25.37
N SER A 323 22.60 20.33 -26.37
CA SER A 323 22.85 19.21 -27.28
C SER A 323 23.37 17.96 -26.56
N ASP A 324 24.23 18.12 -25.55
CA ASP A 324 24.68 17.02 -24.70
C ASP A 324 23.55 16.49 -23.80
N GLN A 325 22.69 17.37 -23.28
CA GLN A 325 21.50 16.95 -22.53
C GLN A 325 20.54 16.12 -23.38
N PHE A 326 20.21 16.58 -24.58
CA PHE A 326 19.29 15.88 -25.48
C PHE A 326 19.89 14.56 -25.93
N ALA A 327 21.14 14.59 -26.37
CA ALA A 327 21.85 13.40 -26.78
C ALA A 327 21.81 12.32 -25.70
N ASN A 328 22.14 12.67 -24.46
CA ASN A 328 22.15 11.72 -23.36
C ASN A 328 20.75 11.37 -22.83
N ALA A 329 19.75 12.25 -22.98
CA ALA A 329 18.36 11.96 -22.62
C ALA A 329 17.69 10.98 -23.60
N THR A 330 18.16 10.88 -24.84
CA THR A 330 17.64 9.94 -25.84
C THR A 330 18.20 8.51 -25.68
N VAL A 331 19.31 8.34 -24.95
CA VAL A 331 20.06 7.06 -24.87
C VAL A 331 19.56 6.18 -23.73
N GLY A 332 18.26 5.86 -23.69
CA GLY A 332 17.74 4.81 -22.82
C GLY A 332 16.40 5.14 -22.15
N PRO A 333 15.64 4.12 -21.72
CA PRO A 333 14.41 4.29 -20.98
C PRO A 333 14.67 4.93 -19.61
N LEU A 334 14.29 6.20 -19.46
CA LEU A 334 14.45 6.99 -18.24
C LEU A 334 13.43 6.63 -17.14
N SER A 335 12.95 5.39 -17.10
CA SER A 335 11.84 5.01 -16.25
C SER A 335 12.08 3.73 -15.47
N TRP A 336 11.54 3.71 -14.27
CA TRP A 336 11.38 2.51 -13.47
C TRP A 336 9.90 2.31 -13.18
N SER A 337 9.50 1.07 -12.89
CA SER A 337 8.13 0.81 -12.43
C SER A 337 8.08 -0.19 -11.28
N VAL A 338 7.08 -0.02 -10.44
CA VAL A 338 6.74 -0.89 -9.33
C VAL A 338 5.32 -1.37 -9.56
N ARG A 339 5.15 -2.69 -9.68
CA ARG A 339 3.83 -3.34 -9.72
C ARG A 339 3.50 -3.83 -8.31
N GLY A 340 2.32 -3.46 -7.83
CA GLY A 340 1.86 -3.93 -6.53
C GLY A 340 0.36 -3.81 -6.36
N ARG A 341 -0.10 -4.22 -5.18
CA ARG A 341 -1.49 -4.23 -4.76
C ARG A 341 -1.79 -3.03 -3.87
N GLY A 342 -2.90 -2.35 -4.13
CA GLY A 342 -3.39 -1.33 -3.22
C GLY A 342 -3.99 -1.94 -1.94
N MET A 343 -4.54 -1.11 -1.06
CA MET A 343 -5.19 -1.58 0.16
C MET A 343 -6.26 -2.63 -0.15
N ASN A 344 -6.33 -3.71 0.63
CA ASN A 344 -7.33 -4.73 0.39
C ASN A 344 -8.73 -4.13 0.47
N ALA A 345 -9.59 -4.49 -0.49
CA ALA A 345 -11.01 -4.29 -0.32
C ALA A 345 -11.50 -5.16 0.85
N ALA A 346 -12.52 -4.72 1.58
CA ALA A 346 -13.16 -5.58 2.55
C ALA A 346 -13.66 -6.86 1.85
N VAL A 347 -13.57 -8.00 2.53
CA VAL A 347 -14.10 -9.24 1.96
C VAL A 347 -15.62 -9.12 1.78
N GLY A 348 -16.08 -9.49 0.59
CA GLY A 348 -17.44 -9.27 0.11
C GLY A 348 -17.68 -7.89 -0.53
N ALA A 349 -16.70 -7.00 -0.59
CA ALA A 349 -16.82 -5.69 -1.25
C ALA A 349 -16.53 -5.77 -2.76
N TRP A 350 -17.32 -6.57 -3.47
CA TRP A 350 -17.38 -6.62 -4.93
C TRP A 350 -18.84 -6.72 -5.38
N THR A 351 -19.11 -6.55 -6.67
CA THR A 351 -20.47 -6.55 -7.21
C THR A 351 -20.60 -7.66 -8.24
N ALA A 352 -21.48 -8.63 -7.97
CA ALA A 352 -21.79 -9.68 -8.94
C ALA A 352 -22.51 -9.10 -10.16
N SER A 353 -22.01 -9.41 -11.36
CA SER A 353 -22.63 -9.04 -12.62
C SER A 353 -23.88 -9.87 -12.90
N CYS A 354 -23.97 -11.08 -12.33
CA CYS A 354 -25.02 -12.07 -12.58
C CYS A 354 -25.24 -12.38 -14.08
N SER A 355 -24.22 -12.14 -14.91
CA SER A 355 -24.30 -12.32 -16.37
C SER A 355 -23.08 -13.03 -16.96
N SER A 356 -21.93 -12.99 -16.28
CA SER A 356 -20.71 -13.68 -16.70
C SER A 356 -20.07 -14.40 -15.51
N VAL A 357 -20.20 -15.72 -15.43
CA VAL A 357 -19.65 -16.51 -14.30
C VAL A 357 -18.14 -16.43 -14.21
N ALA A 358 -17.45 -16.30 -15.34
CA ALA A 358 -16.01 -16.12 -15.39
C ALA A 358 -15.58 -14.77 -14.79
N ASP A 359 -16.25 -13.68 -15.16
CA ASP A 359 -15.94 -12.35 -14.63
C ASP A 359 -16.27 -12.26 -13.13
N ASP A 360 -17.37 -12.86 -12.69
CA ASP A 360 -17.76 -12.90 -11.27
C ASP A 360 -16.81 -13.81 -10.47
N SER A 361 -16.33 -14.92 -11.04
CA SER A 361 -15.32 -15.79 -10.42
C SER A 361 -13.97 -15.07 -10.27
N ASP A 362 -13.52 -14.32 -11.29
CA ASP A 362 -12.29 -13.51 -11.22
C ASP A 362 -12.43 -12.39 -10.19
N GLN A 363 -13.56 -11.68 -10.13
CA GLN A 363 -13.81 -10.67 -9.12
C GLN A 363 -13.84 -11.24 -7.70
N LEU A 364 -14.48 -12.39 -7.51
CA LEU A 364 -14.51 -13.12 -6.25
C LEU A 364 -13.10 -13.54 -5.84
N TYR A 365 -12.30 -14.09 -6.76
CA TYR A 365 -10.91 -14.45 -6.52
C TYR A 365 -10.08 -13.23 -6.09
N ARG A 366 -10.19 -12.11 -6.81
CA ARG A 366 -9.47 -10.88 -6.48
C ARG A 366 -9.88 -10.31 -5.12
N ASN A 367 -11.15 -10.39 -4.76
CA ASN A 367 -11.64 -9.90 -3.47
C ASN A 367 -11.25 -10.82 -2.32
N LEU A 368 -11.17 -12.14 -2.53
CA LEU A 368 -10.88 -13.11 -1.47
C LEU A 368 -9.40 -13.52 -1.41
N ALA A 369 -8.86 -14.08 -2.49
CA ALA A 369 -7.54 -14.71 -2.52
C ALA A 369 -6.39 -13.69 -2.48
N LEU A 370 -6.59 -12.48 -2.99
CA LEU A 370 -5.52 -11.46 -3.08
C LEU A 370 -5.41 -10.57 -1.82
N GLN A 371 -6.03 -10.97 -0.71
CA GLN A 371 -5.89 -10.29 0.59
C GLN A 371 -4.46 -10.45 1.13
N ASP A 372 -3.94 -9.45 1.85
CA ASP A 372 -2.56 -9.49 2.38
C ASP A 372 -2.32 -10.64 3.34
N ARG A 373 -3.33 -11.00 4.14
CA ARG A 373 -3.25 -12.14 5.05
C ARG A 373 -3.04 -13.48 4.34
N TYR A 374 -3.23 -13.53 3.03
CA TYR A 374 -3.02 -14.70 2.16
C TYR A 374 -1.81 -14.54 1.23
N SER A 375 -0.91 -13.58 1.53
CA SER A 375 0.27 -13.30 0.69
C SER A 375 1.49 -14.20 0.96
N ASP A 376 1.45 -15.05 2.00
CA ASP A 376 2.53 -16.01 2.26
C ASP A 376 2.47 -17.16 1.24
N THR A 377 3.35 -17.10 0.25
CA THR A 377 3.43 -18.08 -0.85
C THR A 377 3.99 -19.44 -0.42
N ASN A 378 4.42 -19.60 0.85
CA ASN A 378 4.81 -20.90 1.38
C ASN A 378 3.61 -21.71 1.90
N ARG A 379 2.40 -21.13 1.87
CA ARG A 379 1.16 -21.75 2.31
C ARG A 379 0.14 -21.72 1.19
N GLU A 380 -0.63 -22.78 1.08
CA GLU A 380 -1.80 -22.81 0.20
C GLU A 380 -2.97 -22.04 0.84
N LEU A 381 -3.91 -21.55 0.04
CA LEU A 381 -4.97 -20.65 0.52
C LEU A 381 -5.86 -21.30 1.59
N TRP A 382 -6.14 -22.60 1.46
CA TRP A 382 -6.96 -23.36 2.41
C TRP A 382 -6.26 -23.61 3.75
N GLU A 383 -4.94 -23.46 3.83
CA GLU A 383 -4.20 -23.69 5.07
C GLU A 383 -4.35 -22.53 6.07
N PHE A 384 -4.87 -21.38 5.63
CA PHE A 384 -5.17 -20.27 6.50
C PHE A 384 -6.48 -20.51 7.24
N GLU A 385 -6.45 -20.50 8.57
CA GLU A 385 -7.60 -20.75 9.44
C GLU A 385 -8.82 -19.85 9.13
N SER A 386 -8.58 -18.60 8.69
CA SER A 386 -9.64 -17.67 8.32
C SER A 386 -10.26 -17.92 6.94
N TRP A 387 -9.67 -18.78 6.10
CA TRP A 387 -10.09 -18.97 4.71
C TRP A 387 -11.56 -19.40 4.56
N PRO A 388 -12.08 -20.41 5.29
CA PRO A 388 -13.48 -20.81 5.19
C PRO A 388 -14.45 -19.69 5.59
N HIS A 389 -14.12 -18.95 6.66
CA HIS A 389 -14.93 -17.82 7.12
C HIS A 389 -14.98 -16.72 6.05
N ASP A 390 -13.83 -16.32 5.52
CA ASP A 390 -13.76 -15.27 4.52
C ASP A 390 -14.39 -15.70 3.20
N ALA A 391 -14.29 -16.97 2.80
CA ALA A 391 -15.02 -17.50 1.64
C ALA A 391 -16.53 -17.30 1.80
N SER A 392 -17.08 -17.60 2.98
CA SER A 392 -18.52 -17.39 3.27
C SER A 392 -18.95 -15.93 3.19
N MET A 393 -18.06 -15.00 3.56
CA MET A 393 -18.31 -13.56 3.48
C MET A 393 -18.17 -13.06 2.04
N ALA A 394 -17.17 -13.55 1.32
CA ALA A 394 -16.83 -13.13 -0.03
C ALA A 394 -17.93 -13.46 -1.03
N VAL A 395 -18.64 -14.58 -0.86
CA VAL A 395 -19.68 -15.00 -1.82
C VAL A 395 -21.00 -14.22 -1.71
N ARG A 396 -21.21 -13.45 -0.63
CA ARG A 396 -22.49 -12.76 -0.34
C ARG A 396 -23.01 -11.86 -1.46
N PRO A 397 -22.19 -11.12 -2.23
CA PRO A 397 -22.69 -10.34 -3.37
C PRO A 397 -23.45 -11.15 -4.42
N SER A 398 -23.21 -12.46 -4.53
CA SER A 398 -23.94 -13.37 -5.44
C SER A 398 -25.36 -13.72 -4.97
N LEU A 399 -25.78 -13.29 -3.76
CA LEU A 399 -27.16 -13.46 -3.27
C LEU A 399 -28.19 -12.81 -4.20
N GLY A 400 -27.82 -11.73 -4.89
CA GLY A 400 -28.68 -11.04 -5.86
C GLY A 400 -28.89 -11.79 -7.17
N CYS A 401 -28.03 -12.77 -7.48
CA CYS A 401 -28.17 -13.59 -8.68
C CYS A 401 -29.23 -14.69 -8.49
N ASP A 402 -29.70 -15.31 -9.57
CA ASP A 402 -30.60 -16.46 -9.44
C ASP A 402 -29.86 -17.74 -9.01
N VAL A 403 -30.61 -18.74 -8.58
CA VAL A 403 -30.09 -20.02 -8.08
C VAL A 403 -29.30 -20.76 -9.16
N GLY A 404 -29.79 -20.76 -10.40
CA GLY A 404 -29.10 -21.43 -11.50
C GLY A 404 -27.76 -20.78 -11.81
N TYR A 405 -27.70 -19.44 -11.78
CA TYR A 405 -26.46 -18.70 -11.93
C TYR A 405 -25.44 -19.03 -10.82
N ARG A 406 -25.86 -19.08 -9.55
CA ARG A 406 -24.97 -19.43 -8.44
C ARG A 406 -24.41 -20.85 -8.56
N ALA A 407 -25.21 -21.81 -9.02
CA ALA A 407 -24.70 -23.16 -9.28
C ALA A 407 -23.59 -23.16 -10.34
N LEU A 408 -23.79 -22.43 -11.44
CA LEU A 408 -22.76 -22.27 -12.48
C LEU A 408 -21.52 -21.54 -11.97
N LEU A 409 -21.68 -20.51 -11.13
CA LEU A 409 -20.55 -19.82 -10.51
C LEU A 409 -19.74 -20.75 -9.60
N ALA A 410 -20.40 -21.60 -8.81
CA ALA A 410 -19.72 -22.58 -7.96
C ALA A 410 -18.91 -23.60 -8.78
N ASP A 411 -19.45 -24.04 -9.91
CA ASP A 411 -18.76 -24.95 -10.83
C ASP A 411 -17.56 -24.26 -11.52
N GLU A 412 -17.72 -23.01 -11.94
CA GLU A 412 -16.64 -22.19 -12.52
C GLU A 412 -15.49 -21.97 -11.52
N VAL A 413 -15.80 -21.68 -10.25
CA VAL A 413 -14.78 -21.55 -9.19
C VAL A 413 -13.98 -22.83 -9.03
N LEU A 414 -14.64 -23.99 -8.96
CA LEU A 414 -13.97 -25.30 -8.85
C LEU A 414 -13.10 -25.63 -10.06
N ALA A 415 -13.53 -25.24 -11.25
CA ALA A 415 -12.82 -25.55 -12.49
C ALA A 415 -11.69 -24.56 -12.82
N GLY A 416 -11.86 -23.29 -12.46
CA GLY A 416 -10.98 -22.19 -12.88
C GLY A 416 -9.89 -21.81 -11.89
N TRP A 417 -10.03 -22.15 -10.60
CA TRP A 417 -9.05 -21.76 -9.58
C TRP A 417 -7.90 -22.77 -9.50
N ALA A 418 -6.67 -22.28 -9.32
CA ALA A 418 -5.48 -23.12 -9.33
C ALA A 418 -5.37 -24.05 -8.10
N ASP A 419 -5.89 -23.64 -6.94
CA ASP A 419 -5.94 -24.42 -5.71
C ASP A 419 -7.33 -25.07 -5.56
N PRO A 420 -7.49 -26.38 -5.86
CA PRO A 420 -8.79 -27.04 -5.87
C PRO A 420 -9.39 -27.19 -4.46
N VAL A 421 -8.56 -27.24 -3.41
CA VAL A 421 -9.05 -27.38 -2.03
C VAL A 421 -9.63 -26.04 -1.57
N ALA A 422 -8.90 -24.95 -1.79
CA ALA A 422 -9.41 -23.60 -1.50
C ALA A 422 -10.67 -23.26 -2.31
N ALA A 423 -10.69 -23.61 -3.60
CA ALA A 423 -11.85 -23.46 -4.47
C ALA A 423 -13.07 -24.23 -3.94
N SER A 424 -12.87 -25.42 -3.35
CA SER A 424 -13.96 -26.23 -2.80
C SER A 424 -14.67 -25.55 -1.62
N TYR A 425 -13.95 -24.84 -0.75
CA TYR A 425 -14.57 -24.04 0.31
C TYR A 425 -15.45 -22.93 -0.26
N VAL A 426 -14.95 -22.23 -1.28
CA VAL A 426 -15.67 -21.13 -1.93
C VAL A 426 -16.91 -21.63 -2.66
N ALA A 427 -16.80 -22.69 -3.46
CA ALA A 427 -17.93 -23.28 -4.17
C ALA A 427 -18.99 -23.84 -3.21
N THR A 428 -18.57 -24.42 -2.09
CA THR A 428 -19.48 -24.86 -1.01
C THR A 428 -20.22 -23.66 -0.41
N ALA A 429 -19.51 -22.57 -0.13
CA ALA A 429 -20.12 -21.34 0.36
C ALA A 429 -21.13 -20.73 -0.63
N VAL A 430 -20.83 -20.72 -1.95
CA VAL A 430 -21.77 -20.26 -2.99
C VAL A 430 -23.06 -21.09 -2.97
N ARG A 431 -22.95 -22.42 -2.92
CA ARG A 431 -24.11 -23.34 -2.90
C ARG A 431 -24.91 -23.22 -1.59
N ALA A 432 -24.26 -22.97 -0.46
CA ALA A 432 -24.92 -22.78 0.83
C ALA A 432 -25.83 -21.54 0.89
N LEU A 433 -25.65 -20.56 -0.02
CA LEU A 433 -26.56 -19.41 -0.12
C LEU A 433 -27.99 -19.83 -0.54
N GLU A 434 -28.17 -21.04 -1.08
CA GLU A 434 -29.47 -21.57 -1.51
C GLU A 434 -30.37 -22.02 -0.34
N SER A 435 -29.79 -22.43 0.80
CA SER A 435 -30.55 -23.01 1.93
C SER A 435 -31.18 -21.98 2.86
N GLY A 436 -31.15 -20.69 2.51
CA GLY A 436 -31.71 -19.58 3.28
C GLY A 436 -33.24 -19.51 3.34
N ARG A 437 -33.92 -20.64 3.61
CA ARG A 437 -35.32 -20.64 4.06
C ARG A 437 -35.31 -20.53 5.58
N SER A 438 -35.66 -19.36 6.08
CA SER A 438 -35.90 -19.03 7.48
C SER A 438 -36.92 -19.97 8.12
N GLY A 439 -36.45 -20.91 8.93
CA GLY A 439 -37.27 -21.79 9.74
C GLY A 439 -36.57 -22.06 11.07
N PHE A 440 -36.63 -21.10 11.98
CA PHE A 440 -36.22 -21.28 13.37
C PHE A 440 -37.36 -21.96 14.14
N GLY A 441 -37.14 -23.22 14.51
CA GLY A 441 -37.99 -24.03 15.37
C GLY A 441 -37.45 -25.46 15.44
N ASP A 442 -37.00 -25.85 16.64
CA ASP A 442 -36.42 -27.15 17.04
C ASP A 442 -34.95 -27.43 16.66
N GLY A 443 -34.06 -27.23 17.64
CA GLY A 443 -32.82 -28.01 17.83
C GLY A 443 -31.88 -28.21 16.63
N GLY A 444 -31.76 -27.23 15.74
CA GLY A 444 -30.96 -27.36 14.52
C GLY A 444 -29.46 -27.41 14.81
N THR A 445 -28.82 -28.52 14.45
CA THR A 445 -27.37 -28.57 14.18
C THR A 445 -27.08 -27.77 12.92
N GLY A 446 -26.38 -26.65 13.07
CA GLY A 446 -25.82 -25.87 11.95
C GLY A 446 -24.31 -26.02 11.91
N SER A 447 -23.66 -25.61 10.82
CA SER A 447 -22.22 -25.39 10.81
C SER A 447 -21.93 -23.90 10.98
N ASP A 448 -20.96 -23.49 11.79
CA ASP A 448 -20.48 -22.11 11.76
C ASP A 448 -19.61 -21.83 10.53
N ALA A 449 -19.17 -20.59 10.42
CA ALA A 449 -18.34 -20.13 9.32
C ALA A 449 -16.95 -20.81 9.25
N ALA A 450 -16.52 -21.52 10.30
CA ALA A 450 -15.31 -22.33 10.31
C ALA A 450 -15.57 -23.80 9.92
N GLY A 451 -16.83 -24.16 9.61
CA GLY A 451 -17.23 -25.56 9.37
C GLY A 451 -17.35 -26.39 10.66
N MET A 452 -17.27 -25.76 11.83
CA MET A 452 -17.52 -26.44 13.10
C MET A 452 -19.00 -26.71 13.25
N LEU A 453 -19.35 -27.87 13.81
CA LEU A 453 -20.72 -28.24 14.12
C LEU A 453 -21.20 -27.41 15.32
N VAL A 454 -22.06 -26.45 15.06
CA VAL A 454 -22.77 -25.67 16.08
C VAL A 454 -24.09 -26.35 16.40
N THR A 455 -24.16 -26.87 17.61
CA THR A 455 -25.41 -27.37 18.18
C THR A 455 -25.97 -26.30 19.09
N THR A 456 -27.10 -25.71 18.73
CA THR A 456 -27.85 -24.89 19.70
C THR A 456 -28.47 -25.81 20.73
N THR A 457 -28.05 -25.68 21.97
CA THR A 457 -28.48 -26.57 23.07
C THR A 457 -29.76 -26.08 23.72
N ASP A 458 -29.91 -24.76 23.91
CA ASP A 458 -31.12 -24.18 24.49
C ASP A 458 -31.29 -22.69 24.13
N THR A 459 -32.52 -22.16 24.28
CA THR A 459 -32.88 -20.76 24.01
C THR A 459 -33.84 -20.24 25.07
N HIS A 460 -33.53 -19.08 25.65
CA HIS A 460 -34.37 -18.43 26.66
C HIS A 460 -34.50 -16.92 26.41
N SER A 461 -35.74 -16.42 26.40
CA SER A 461 -36.03 -14.99 26.29
C SER A 461 -36.32 -14.38 27.65
N PHE A 462 -35.72 -13.22 27.94
CA PHE A 462 -35.94 -12.47 29.18
C PHE A 462 -35.73 -10.97 28.94
N ARG A 463 -36.04 -10.14 29.95
CA ARG A 463 -35.89 -8.70 29.86
C ARG A 463 -34.59 -8.22 30.49
N HIS A 464 -33.67 -7.72 29.67
CA HIS A 464 -32.42 -7.09 30.09
C HIS A 464 -32.65 -5.61 30.46
N PRO A 465 -32.08 -5.09 31.56
CA PRO A 465 -32.34 -3.73 32.04
C PRO A 465 -31.86 -2.63 31.08
N ALA A 466 -30.83 -2.89 30.28
CA ALA A 466 -30.30 -1.92 29.30
C ALA A 466 -30.81 -2.13 27.88
N TRP A 467 -31.18 -3.36 27.50
CA TRP A 467 -31.45 -3.73 26.10
C TRP A 467 -32.93 -4.05 25.84
N GLY A 468 -33.76 -4.09 26.88
CA GLY A 468 -35.16 -4.50 26.74
C GLY A 468 -35.28 -6.01 26.62
N ASP A 469 -36.22 -6.48 25.80
CA ASP A 469 -36.42 -7.91 25.58
C ASP A 469 -35.27 -8.47 24.74
N VAL A 470 -34.64 -9.53 25.25
CA VAL A 470 -33.49 -10.20 24.63
C VAL A 470 -33.74 -11.70 24.57
N THR A 471 -33.04 -12.36 23.65
CA THR A 471 -33.03 -13.82 23.53
C THR A 471 -31.60 -14.30 23.73
N ALA A 472 -31.39 -15.12 24.75
CA ALA A 472 -30.13 -15.79 25.00
C ALA A 472 -30.17 -17.21 24.42
N VAL A 473 -29.07 -17.62 23.79
CA VAL A 473 -28.89 -18.90 23.13
C VAL A 473 -27.64 -19.54 23.72
N THR A 474 -27.75 -20.79 24.13
CA THR A 474 -26.58 -21.61 24.51
C THR A 474 -26.23 -22.53 23.35
N GLN A 475 -24.94 -22.68 23.07
CA GLN A 475 -24.45 -23.48 21.95
C GLN A 475 -23.22 -24.29 22.36
N ILE A 476 -23.04 -25.45 21.72
CA ILE A 476 -21.79 -26.20 21.71
C ILE A 476 -21.26 -26.18 20.29
N VAL A 477 -20.03 -25.70 20.13
CA VAL A 477 -19.33 -25.64 18.86
C VAL A 477 -18.26 -26.73 18.88
N SER A 478 -18.53 -27.80 18.15
CA SER A 478 -17.71 -29.01 18.15
C SER A 478 -16.95 -29.15 16.82
N ASP A 479 -15.70 -29.57 16.92
CA ASP A 479 -14.92 -29.97 15.75
C ASP A 479 -15.45 -31.34 15.28
N PRO A 480 -15.94 -31.43 14.03
CA PRO A 480 -16.45 -32.70 13.47
C PRO A 480 -15.40 -33.83 13.50
N LEU A 481 -14.10 -33.53 13.60
CA LEU A 481 -13.03 -34.53 13.68
C LEU A 481 -12.96 -35.24 15.04
N TYR A 482 -13.52 -34.67 16.11
CA TYR A 482 -13.39 -35.21 17.48
C TYR A 482 -14.65 -35.92 18.02
N GLY A 483 -15.62 -36.25 17.17
CA GLY A 483 -16.77 -37.09 17.55
C GLY A 483 -17.93 -36.35 18.23
N GLY A 484 -18.05 -35.03 18.00
CA GLY A 484 -19.30 -34.26 18.08
C GLY A 484 -19.98 -34.11 19.45
N SER A 485 -19.37 -34.54 20.55
CA SER A 485 -19.99 -34.51 21.89
C SER A 485 -19.29 -33.58 22.89
N ASN A 486 -18.19 -32.96 22.49
CA ASN A 486 -17.45 -32.01 23.31
C ASN A 486 -16.97 -30.85 22.42
N GLY A 487 -17.16 -29.62 22.89
CA GLY A 487 -16.81 -28.44 22.10
C GLY A 487 -16.72 -27.17 22.93
N GLU A 488 -16.44 -26.07 22.24
CA GLU A 488 -16.51 -24.73 22.81
C GLU A 488 -17.96 -24.40 23.16
N ALA A 489 -18.24 -24.17 24.44
CA ALA A 489 -19.55 -23.69 24.86
C ALA A 489 -19.65 -22.17 24.65
N ARG A 490 -20.77 -21.73 24.08
CA ARG A 490 -21.07 -20.31 23.86
C ARG A 490 -22.40 -19.94 24.51
N ILE A 491 -22.45 -18.73 25.07
CA ILE A 491 -23.69 -18.07 25.48
C ILE A 491 -23.79 -16.79 24.66
N ILE A 492 -24.79 -16.71 23.78
CA ILE A 492 -24.99 -15.59 22.86
C ILE A 492 -26.28 -14.88 23.23
N VAL A 493 -26.25 -13.57 23.42
CA VAL A 493 -27.44 -12.77 23.70
C VAL A 493 -27.71 -11.81 22.56
N ARG A 494 -28.95 -11.86 22.07
CA ARG A 494 -29.45 -11.08 20.94
C ARG A 494 -30.54 -10.13 21.39
N ASP A 495 -30.55 -8.92 20.85
CA ASP A 495 -31.63 -7.96 21.11
C ASP A 495 -32.89 -8.25 20.27
N ALA A 496 -33.93 -7.45 20.43
CA ALA A 496 -35.19 -7.58 19.68
C ALA A 496 -35.05 -7.40 18.15
N ARG A 497 -33.90 -6.92 17.65
CA ARG A 497 -33.57 -6.79 16.23
C ARG A 497 -32.70 -7.94 15.72
N ASP A 498 -32.46 -8.94 16.57
CA ASP A 498 -31.58 -10.09 16.31
C ASP A 498 -30.07 -9.76 16.27
N ASP A 499 -29.68 -8.54 16.69
CA ASP A 499 -28.28 -8.14 16.79
C ASP A 499 -27.62 -8.80 18.01
N ILE A 500 -26.40 -9.35 17.85
CA ILE A 500 -25.62 -9.88 18.98
C ILE A 500 -25.15 -8.70 19.84
N VAL A 501 -25.66 -8.62 21.07
CA VAL A 501 -25.33 -7.56 22.04
C VAL A 501 -24.37 -8.03 23.13
N TRP A 502 -24.22 -9.35 23.31
CA TRP A 502 -23.24 -9.94 24.20
C TRP A 502 -22.93 -11.39 23.83
N ILE A 503 -21.70 -11.82 24.07
CA ILE A 503 -21.25 -13.19 23.86
C ILE A 503 -20.23 -13.57 24.94
N HIS A 504 -20.35 -14.80 25.43
CA HIS A 504 -19.31 -15.48 26.20
C HIS A 504 -18.98 -16.82 25.53
N SER A 505 -17.70 -17.19 25.57
CA SER A 505 -17.13 -18.38 24.95
C SER A 505 -16.15 -19.05 25.91
N SER A 506 -16.18 -20.38 25.94
CA SER A 506 -15.24 -21.21 26.70
C SER A 506 -13.97 -21.57 25.90
N ALA A 507 -13.59 -20.81 24.86
CA ALA A 507 -12.51 -21.20 23.92
C ALA A 507 -11.16 -21.48 24.58
N ASP A 508 -10.89 -20.88 25.75
CA ASP A 508 -9.68 -21.11 26.53
C ASP A 508 -9.82 -22.24 27.56
N SER A 509 -10.99 -22.85 27.68
CA SER A 509 -11.31 -23.89 28.65
C SER A 509 -11.38 -25.28 27.99
N PRO A 510 -11.11 -26.36 28.74
CA PRO A 510 -11.46 -27.71 28.30
C PRO A 510 -12.91 -27.78 27.79
N PRO A 511 -13.18 -28.59 26.75
CA PRO A 511 -14.46 -28.58 26.06
C PRO A 511 -15.59 -29.02 26.98
N TRP A 512 -16.75 -28.38 26.85
CA TRP A 512 -17.94 -28.75 27.60
C TRP A 512 -18.79 -29.74 26.82
N TYR A 513 -19.45 -30.63 27.56
CA TYR A 513 -20.33 -31.65 27.02
C TYR A 513 -21.78 -31.18 26.98
N GLU A 514 -22.17 -30.38 27.97
CA GLU A 514 -23.54 -29.89 28.11
C GLU A 514 -23.53 -28.43 28.59
N ILE A 515 -24.43 -27.64 28.01
CA ILE A 515 -24.78 -26.30 28.48
C ILE A 515 -26.24 -26.03 28.14
N GLY A 516 -27.03 -25.50 29.06
CA GLY A 516 -28.44 -25.21 28.83
C GLY A 516 -29.02 -24.34 29.95
N PHE A 517 -30.17 -23.72 29.72
CA PHE A 517 -30.80 -22.94 30.78
C PHE A 517 -31.37 -23.89 31.85
N ASN A 518 -31.36 -23.43 33.10
CA ASN A 518 -32.06 -24.15 34.16
C ASN A 518 -33.59 -24.12 33.91
N ASP A 519 -34.35 -25.00 34.56
CA ASP A 519 -35.81 -24.88 34.63
C ASP A 519 -36.27 -24.67 36.08
N PRO A 520 -36.78 -23.48 36.45
CA PRO A 520 -36.92 -22.29 35.61
C PRO A 520 -35.56 -21.61 35.35
N ALA A 521 -35.45 -20.98 34.18
CA ALA A 521 -34.21 -20.33 33.74
C ALA A 521 -33.93 -19.02 34.45
N SER A 522 -34.96 -18.39 35.02
CA SER A 522 -34.86 -17.14 35.75
C SER A 522 -35.85 -17.10 36.91
N ASP A 523 -35.55 -16.26 37.90
CA ASP A 523 -36.41 -16.04 39.05
C ASP A 523 -36.81 -14.57 39.22
N THR A 524 -37.53 -14.27 40.30
CA THR A 524 -38.03 -12.91 40.59
C THR A 524 -36.94 -11.87 40.84
N THR A 525 -35.67 -12.28 40.99
CA THR A 525 -34.53 -11.37 41.17
C THR A 525 -34.00 -10.80 39.84
N GLY A 526 -34.41 -11.41 38.72
CA GLY A 526 -33.91 -11.10 37.38
C GLY A 526 -32.57 -11.76 37.06
N ASN A 527 -32.15 -12.73 37.87
CA ASN A 527 -31.00 -13.58 37.60
C ASN A 527 -31.41 -14.68 36.62
N VAL A 528 -30.50 -15.05 35.72
CA VAL A 528 -30.62 -16.13 34.75
C VAL A 528 -29.63 -17.23 35.13
N PHE A 529 -30.11 -18.46 35.19
CA PHE A 529 -29.35 -19.63 35.62
C PHE A 529 -29.11 -20.56 34.44
N ILE A 530 -27.87 -20.95 34.25
CA ILE A 530 -27.42 -21.83 33.18
C ILE A 530 -26.70 -23.01 33.83
N ASN A 531 -27.15 -24.22 33.52
CA ASN A 531 -26.50 -25.45 33.92
C ASN A 531 -25.43 -25.80 32.88
N TYR A 532 -24.26 -26.23 33.33
CA TYR A 532 -23.19 -26.70 32.44
C TYR A 532 -22.54 -27.97 32.98
N ASN A 533 -21.94 -28.78 32.09
CA ASN A 533 -21.16 -29.96 32.46
C ASN A 533 -19.87 -30.03 31.61
N PRO A 534 -18.70 -29.79 32.21
CA PRO A 534 -17.40 -29.90 31.54
C PRO A 534 -16.87 -31.35 31.48
N GLY A 535 -17.68 -32.36 31.83
CA GLY A 535 -17.41 -33.78 31.61
C GLY A 535 -17.31 -34.66 32.84
N ARG A 536 -17.54 -34.12 34.05
CA ARG A 536 -17.46 -34.90 35.29
C ARG A 536 -18.59 -34.60 36.26
N TYR A 537 -18.86 -33.34 36.54
CA TYR A 537 -19.92 -32.89 37.44
C TYR A 537 -20.63 -31.69 36.82
N ASN A 538 -21.92 -31.54 37.14
CA ASN A 538 -22.68 -30.35 36.77
C ASN A 538 -22.19 -29.13 37.56
N GLY A 539 -22.34 -27.95 36.96
CA GLY A 539 -22.16 -26.68 37.64
C GLY A 539 -23.22 -25.67 37.22
N VAL A 540 -23.22 -24.54 37.90
CA VAL A 540 -24.20 -23.46 37.72
C VAL A 540 -23.48 -22.17 37.34
N ILE A 541 -23.95 -21.51 36.28
CA ILE A 541 -23.60 -20.13 35.93
C ILE A 541 -24.82 -19.26 36.26
N VAL A 542 -24.58 -18.12 36.88
CA VAL A 542 -25.61 -17.12 37.19
C VAL A 542 -25.25 -15.79 36.52
N LEU A 543 -26.14 -15.32 35.64
CA LEU A 543 -25.98 -14.04 34.95
C LEU A 543 -27.08 -13.09 35.37
N ARG A 544 -26.73 -11.83 35.65
CA ARG A 544 -27.71 -10.76 35.86
C ARG A 544 -27.45 -9.62 34.91
N GLY A 545 -28.49 -9.18 34.21
CA GLY A 545 -28.37 -8.02 33.35
C GLY A 545 -27.91 -6.77 34.10
N SER A 546 -27.02 -6.00 33.49
CA SER A 546 -26.45 -4.75 34.02
C SER A 546 -26.59 -3.62 32.99
N ARG A 547 -26.04 -2.44 33.28
CA ARG A 547 -26.12 -1.30 32.34
C ARG A 547 -25.29 -1.52 31.06
N THR A 548 -24.25 -2.34 31.11
CA THR A 548 -23.25 -2.48 30.03
C THR A 548 -23.10 -3.91 29.52
N GLY A 549 -23.85 -4.87 30.07
CA GLY A 549 -23.65 -6.30 29.82
C GLY A 549 -24.25 -7.13 30.93
N PHE A 550 -23.60 -8.25 31.29
CA PHE A 550 -23.99 -9.07 32.43
C PHE A 550 -23.01 -8.92 33.61
N SER A 551 -23.55 -9.02 34.82
CA SER A 551 -22.80 -9.36 36.04
C SER A 551 -22.89 -10.87 36.20
N ASP A 552 -21.76 -11.55 36.27
CA ASP A 552 -21.67 -13.01 36.33
C ASP A 552 -21.39 -13.56 37.74
N PHE A 553 -21.12 -12.70 38.73
CA PHE A 553 -20.90 -13.13 40.13
C PHE A 553 -19.76 -14.16 40.30
N ASP A 554 -18.74 -14.06 39.44
CA ASP A 554 -17.62 -14.99 39.35
C ASP A 554 -18.06 -16.44 39.02
N SER A 555 -19.25 -16.59 38.44
CA SER A 555 -19.82 -17.90 38.08
C SER A 555 -19.48 -18.36 36.66
N LEU A 556 -18.83 -17.51 35.86
CA LEU A 556 -18.15 -17.95 34.64
C LEU A 556 -16.74 -18.45 34.99
N PRO A 557 -16.23 -19.49 34.30
CA PRO A 557 -14.87 -19.95 34.53
C PRO A 557 -13.86 -18.86 34.13
N PRO A 558 -12.75 -18.75 34.86
CA PRO A 558 -11.60 -17.98 34.40
C PRO A 558 -11.05 -18.53 33.06
N PRO A 559 -10.41 -17.69 32.23
CA PRO A 559 -9.72 -18.17 31.03
C PRO A 559 -8.69 -19.25 31.39
N GLY A 560 -8.74 -20.40 30.71
CA GLY A 560 -7.85 -21.52 30.99
C GLY A 560 -8.40 -22.58 31.95
N GLU A 561 -9.50 -22.30 32.66
CA GLU A 561 -10.08 -23.19 33.67
C GLU A 561 -11.41 -23.80 33.18
N TYR A 562 -11.70 -25.04 33.56
CA TYR A 562 -12.95 -25.71 33.16
C TYR A 562 -14.05 -25.57 34.21
N ASP A 563 -13.67 -25.32 35.46
CA ASP A 563 -14.54 -25.19 36.61
C ASP A 563 -14.81 -23.71 36.91
N ALA A 564 -16.07 -23.37 37.05
CA ALA A 564 -16.49 -22.08 37.58
C ALA A 564 -16.65 -22.14 39.10
N ARG A 565 -16.89 -20.99 39.74
CA ARG A 565 -17.16 -20.89 41.19
C ARG A 565 -18.18 -21.92 41.70
N TRP A 566 -19.23 -22.18 40.94
CA TRP A 566 -20.27 -23.16 41.27
C TRP A 566 -20.12 -24.45 40.48
N TYR A 567 -18.91 -25.00 40.44
CA TYR A 567 -18.67 -26.35 39.96
C TYR A 567 -19.09 -27.39 41.02
N PHE A 568 -19.68 -28.50 40.57
CA PHE A 568 -20.30 -29.50 41.43
C PHE A 568 -21.44 -28.92 42.28
N ALA A 569 -22.33 -28.18 41.62
CA ALA A 569 -23.46 -27.48 42.23
C ALA A 569 -24.75 -27.69 41.43
N GLU A 570 -25.90 -27.48 42.08
CA GLU A 570 -27.23 -27.57 41.46
C GLU A 570 -28.10 -26.36 41.84
N VAL A 571 -29.05 -26.00 40.99
CA VAL A 571 -30.05 -24.97 41.30
C VAL A 571 -31.22 -25.59 42.06
N VAL A 572 -31.58 -25.03 43.21
CA VAL A 572 -32.69 -25.48 44.05
C VAL A 572 -33.66 -24.33 44.35
N ALA A 573 -34.91 -24.67 44.68
CA ALA A 573 -35.89 -23.68 45.13
C ALA A 573 -35.69 -23.33 46.62
N ASP A 574 -35.64 -22.04 46.94
CA ASP A 574 -35.59 -21.50 48.30
C ASP A 574 -36.63 -20.40 48.48
N GLY A 575 -37.73 -20.69 49.18
CA GLY A 575 -38.74 -19.69 49.52
C GLY A 575 -39.38 -18.94 48.34
N GLY A 576 -39.41 -19.54 47.14
CA GLY A 576 -39.92 -18.91 45.90
C GLY A 576 -38.87 -18.16 45.08
N ARG A 577 -37.59 -18.27 45.45
CA ARG A 577 -36.41 -17.86 44.67
C ARG A 577 -35.59 -19.09 44.30
N LEU A 578 -34.62 -18.91 43.41
CA LEU A 578 -33.63 -19.93 43.13
C LEU A 578 -32.38 -19.69 43.99
N ALA A 579 -31.82 -20.77 44.52
CA ALA A 579 -30.60 -20.82 45.32
C ALA A 579 -29.65 -21.85 44.71
N ILE A 580 -28.37 -21.78 45.10
CA ILE A 580 -27.34 -22.71 44.62
C ILE A 580 -27.02 -23.68 45.75
N GLN A 581 -27.14 -24.97 45.48
CA GLN A 581 -26.80 -26.02 46.43
C GLN A 581 -25.42 -26.58 46.10
N THR A 582 -24.50 -26.58 47.07
CA THR A 582 -23.17 -27.21 46.95
C THR A 582 -22.99 -28.27 48.03
N PRO A 583 -22.32 -29.39 47.75
CA PRO A 583 -22.01 -30.42 48.76
C PRO A 583 -20.92 -29.94 49.74
N ASP A 584 -21.16 -30.09 51.04
CA ASP A 584 -20.30 -29.56 52.12
C ASP A 584 -19.19 -30.49 52.55
N THR A 585 -19.49 -31.78 52.52
CA THR A 585 -18.61 -32.80 53.06
C THR A 585 -18.78 -34.05 52.22
N VAL A 586 -17.63 -34.52 51.74
CA VAL A 586 -17.53 -35.75 50.98
C VAL A 586 -16.84 -36.76 51.90
N ASP A 587 -17.59 -37.77 52.38
CA ASP A 587 -16.98 -38.84 53.17
C ASP A 587 -16.23 -39.78 52.21
N CYS A 588 -14.91 -39.74 52.29
CA CYS A 588 -13.98 -40.50 51.46
C CYS A 588 -13.41 -41.74 52.16
N SER A 589 -14.09 -42.30 53.17
CA SER A 589 -13.54 -43.43 53.95
C SER A 589 -13.33 -44.74 53.16
N THR A 590 -13.86 -44.89 51.93
CA THR A 590 -13.69 -46.10 51.10
C THR A 590 -13.60 -45.83 49.58
N CYS A 591 -13.03 -44.70 49.12
CA CYS A 591 -13.08 -44.31 47.71
C CYS A 591 -12.24 -45.19 46.74
N GLY A 592 -12.82 -46.33 46.37
CA GLY A 592 -12.52 -47.13 45.19
C GLY A 592 -13.77 -47.41 44.34
N GLY A 593 -14.84 -46.60 44.48
CA GLY A 593 -16.09 -46.80 43.73
C GLY A 593 -17.17 -45.69 43.81
N GLY A 594 -16.88 -44.52 44.38
CA GLY A 594 -17.84 -43.42 44.50
C GLY A 594 -17.62 -42.58 45.75
N TYR A 595 -18.15 -41.37 45.74
CA TYR A 595 -18.16 -40.47 46.89
C TYR A 595 -19.56 -40.42 47.49
N ARG A 596 -19.67 -40.31 48.82
CA ARG A 596 -20.96 -40.09 49.50
C ARG A 596 -21.03 -38.66 50.00
N ILE A 597 -21.99 -37.90 49.46
CA ILE A 597 -22.31 -36.54 49.95
C ILE A 597 -23.04 -36.69 51.30
N VAL A 598 -22.52 -36.07 52.36
CA VAL A 598 -23.08 -36.14 53.72
C VAL A 598 -23.70 -34.82 54.22
N GLY A 599 -23.58 -33.74 53.46
CA GLY A 599 -24.17 -32.43 53.76
C GLY A 599 -24.21 -31.53 52.53
N TYR A 600 -25.05 -30.49 52.58
CA TYR A 600 -25.19 -29.49 51.54
C TYR A 600 -25.37 -28.09 52.14
N THR A 601 -24.69 -27.11 51.55
CA THR A 601 -24.87 -25.69 51.81
C THR A 601 -25.78 -25.11 50.74
N ILE A 602 -26.71 -24.28 51.17
CA ILE A 602 -27.59 -23.51 50.29
C ILE A 602 -27.10 -22.08 50.27
N HIS A 603 -26.60 -21.65 49.12
CA HIS A 603 -26.22 -20.27 48.87
C HIS A 603 -27.46 -19.53 48.39
N ALA A 604 -28.00 -18.66 49.23
CA ALA A 604 -29.19 -17.87 48.92
C ALA A 604 -28.80 -16.48 48.38
N TRP A 605 -29.68 -15.89 47.57
CA TRP A 605 -29.46 -14.55 47.03
C TRP A 605 -29.58 -13.47 48.12
N GLN A 606 -28.48 -12.78 48.43
CA GLN A 606 -28.42 -11.73 49.46
C GLN A 606 -28.58 -10.30 48.90
N GLY A 607 -29.08 -10.15 47.67
CA GLY A 607 -29.26 -8.85 47.00
C GLY A 607 -28.06 -8.37 46.18
N ARG A 608 -26.87 -8.93 46.43
CA ARG A 608 -25.63 -8.64 45.69
C ARG A 608 -24.95 -9.88 45.13
N ASP A 609 -24.97 -10.98 45.88
CA ASP A 609 -24.31 -12.24 45.53
C ASP A 609 -25.05 -13.42 46.19
N TYR A 610 -24.69 -14.64 45.82
CA TYR A 610 -25.08 -15.89 46.44
C TYR A 610 -24.08 -16.28 47.54
N SER A 611 -24.58 -16.43 48.77
CA SER A 611 -23.80 -16.88 49.92
C SER A 611 -24.66 -17.61 50.94
N ASP A 612 -24.01 -18.40 51.81
CA ASP A 612 -24.57 -19.10 52.98
C ASP A 612 -25.39 -18.20 53.92
#